data_AF-A0A955YV07-F1
#
_entry.id   AF-A0A955YV07-F1
#
_cell.length_a   1.000
_cell.length_b   1.000
_cell.length_c   1.000
_cell.angle_alpha   90.00
_cell.angle_beta   90.00
_cell.angle_gamma   90.00
#
_symmetry.space_group_name_H-M   'P 1'
#
loop_
_entity.id
_entity.type
_entity.pdbx_description
1 polymer ?
#
loop_
_entity_poly.entity_id
_entity_poly.type
_entity_poly.pdbx_seq_one_letter_code
_entity_poly.pdbx_strand_id
1 'polypeptide(L)'
;MATLTEDPGTASLFVFDPEGHLSPAAVTRRPGPPFTLWSTIDEPKAGRWTALVADGTHIVACERIVVSRFSPKADEATEEPSPRPAWESHWKWERDTHNLYAAFVAELFNYPLNEEVSWTNLQTVLQDPARNLLHNHLGLDEDTAITMGPDCADLPYFLRAYFAWKTTLPFGLRRCSRGRAGTPPACGDLITNLSEVNATDDVDAFQRFTRVIASGVHSASARTVPDDSKTDVYPVAMTREAILPGTVYADPYGHLLVVAQWIPQGTKDYGVLVGVDAQPDGTIGRRRFWRGSFLFSPDTADVGAGFKAWRPLTWDPETETLVSLDNEALQTTKEHARFSRAQYEGTKD
;
A
#
# COMPACT_ATOMS: atom_id res chain seq x y z
N MET A 1 13.48 -4.35 -7.05
CA MET A 1 13.32 -4.42 -5.59
C MET A 1 13.06 -5.87 -5.19
N ALA A 2 13.59 -6.32 -4.06
CA ALA A 2 13.33 -7.64 -3.48
C ALA A 2 12.89 -7.47 -2.02
N THR A 3 11.94 -8.28 -1.57
CA THR A 3 11.45 -8.28 -0.19
C THR A 3 11.53 -9.68 0.40
N LEU A 4 11.82 -9.76 1.70
CA LEU A 4 11.92 -11.01 2.44
C LEU A 4 11.11 -10.91 3.74
N THR A 5 10.43 -12.00 4.09
CA THR A 5 9.69 -12.12 5.35
C THR A 5 10.61 -12.34 6.55
N GLU A 6 11.76 -12.98 6.32
CA GLU A 6 12.78 -13.26 7.32
C GLU A 6 14.02 -12.39 7.10
N ASP A 7 14.83 -12.20 8.14
CA ASP A 7 16.05 -11.42 8.04
C ASP A 7 17.03 -12.09 7.07
N PRO A 8 17.43 -11.42 5.97
CA PRO A 8 18.39 -11.99 5.02
C PRO A 8 19.80 -12.18 5.60
N GLY A 9 20.08 -11.72 6.81
CA GLY A 9 21.41 -11.83 7.42
C GLY A 9 22.44 -11.02 6.63
N THR A 10 23.40 -11.70 6.03
CA THR A 10 24.44 -11.15 5.14
C THR A 10 24.07 -11.20 3.67
N ALA A 11 22.93 -11.82 3.30
CA ALA A 11 22.51 -11.88 1.91
C ALA A 11 22.24 -10.48 1.32
N SER A 12 22.65 -10.29 0.07
CA SER A 12 22.52 -9.05 -0.67
C SER A 12 21.84 -9.28 -2.02
N LEU A 13 21.40 -8.19 -2.65
CA LEU A 13 20.85 -8.20 -4.00
C LEU A 13 21.98 -8.07 -5.02
N PHE A 14 22.00 -8.96 -6.01
CA PHE A 14 22.91 -8.94 -7.14
C PHE A 14 22.06 -8.87 -8.41
N VAL A 15 22.36 -7.95 -9.30
CA VAL A 15 21.60 -7.75 -10.54
C VAL A 15 22.55 -7.89 -11.72
N PHE A 16 22.31 -8.87 -12.58
CA PHE A 16 23.15 -9.18 -13.73
C PHE A 16 22.50 -8.70 -15.02
N ASP A 17 23.28 -8.03 -15.86
CA ASP A 17 22.86 -7.53 -17.17
C ASP A 17 22.63 -8.68 -18.17
N PRO A 18 22.05 -8.41 -19.36
CA PRO A 18 21.76 -9.44 -20.35
C PRO A 18 23.00 -10.20 -20.85
N GLU A 19 24.19 -9.62 -20.69
CA GLU A 19 25.47 -10.25 -21.03
C GLU A 19 26.08 -11.04 -19.85
N GLY A 20 25.44 -11.01 -18.67
CA GLY A 20 25.86 -11.72 -17.47
C GLY A 20 26.86 -10.95 -16.60
N HIS A 21 27.05 -9.66 -16.84
CA HIS A 21 27.89 -8.82 -15.98
C HIS A 21 27.11 -8.34 -14.77
N LEU A 22 27.76 -8.34 -13.60
CA LEU A 22 27.17 -7.78 -12.39
C LEU A 22 27.05 -6.25 -12.51
N SER A 23 25.85 -5.72 -12.21
CA SER A 23 25.59 -4.29 -12.13
C SER A 23 26.43 -3.66 -11.01
N PRO A 24 27.10 -2.51 -11.27
CA PRO A 24 27.85 -1.79 -10.24
C PRO A 24 26.95 -0.96 -9.31
N ALA A 25 25.63 -0.92 -9.56
CA ALA A 25 24.69 -0.09 -8.82
C ALA A 25 24.65 -0.47 -7.32
N ALA A 26 24.55 0.56 -6.47
CA ALA A 26 24.53 0.37 -5.04
C ALA A 26 23.21 -0.28 -4.59
N VAL A 27 23.33 -1.25 -3.68
CA VAL A 27 22.19 -1.89 -3.05
C VAL A 27 21.88 -1.17 -1.75
N THR A 28 20.65 -0.68 -1.65
CA THR A 28 20.09 -0.17 -0.40
C THR A 28 19.42 -1.30 0.36
N ARG A 29 19.67 -1.37 1.67
CA ARG A 29 19.04 -2.32 2.59
C ARG A 29 18.19 -1.58 3.61
N ARG A 30 17.00 -2.09 3.84
CA ARG A 30 16.12 -1.67 4.93
C ARG A 30 15.79 -2.82 5.87
N PRO A 31 15.83 -2.59 7.20
CA PRO A 31 15.34 -3.56 8.18
C PRO A 31 13.84 -3.77 8.04
N GLY A 32 13.41 -5.01 8.26
CA GLY A 32 12.02 -5.42 8.11
C GLY A 32 11.25 -5.60 9.43
N PRO A 33 10.16 -6.38 9.38
CA PRO A 33 9.52 -6.93 8.17
C PRO A 33 8.70 -5.86 7.38
N PRO A 34 8.59 -6.00 6.05
CA PRO A 34 9.42 -6.87 5.23
C PRO A 34 10.84 -6.32 5.12
N PHE A 35 11.84 -7.21 5.17
CA PHE A 35 13.21 -6.83 4.89
C PHE A 35 13.31 -6.50 3.42
N THR A 36 13.86 -5.33 3.09
CA THR A 36 13.83 -4.84 1.71
C THR A 36 15.25 -4.58 1.22
N LEU A 37 15.53 -5.07 0.01
CA LEU A 37 16.74 -4.80 -0.75
C LEU A 37 16.35 -4.20 -2.09
N TRP A 38 16.98 -3.12 -2.51
CA TRP A 38 16.76 -2.57 -3.84
C TRP A 38 17.99 -1.89 -4.39
N SER A 39 18.01 -1.74 -5.71
CA SER A 39 19.03 -1.05 -6.46
C SER A 39 18.31 -0.33 -7.60
N THR A 40 18.79 0.86 -7.95
CA THR A 40 18.34 1.60 -9.13
C THR A 40 19.39 1.45 -10.21
N ILE A 41 18.96 1.13 -11.43
CA ILE A 41 19.83 1.05 -12.60
C ILE A 41 19.33 2.12 -13.56
N ASP A 42 20.11 3.17 -13.72
CA ASP A 42 19.80 4.23 -14.67
C ASP A 42 20.03 3.71 -16.09
N GLU A 43 19.08 3.98 -16.99
CA GLU A 43 19.13 3.59 -18.41
C GLU A 43 19.46 2.09 -18.63
N PRO A 44 18.65 1.15 -18.11
CA PRO A 44 18.95 -0.27 -18.22
C PRO A 44 18.96 -0.74 -19.68
N LYS A 45 19.97 -1.54 -20.06
CA LYS A 45 20.04 -2.19 -21.36
C LYS A 45 18.79 -3.05 -21.60
N ALA A 46 18.26 -2.97 -22.82
CA ALA A 46 17.20 -3.86 -23.27
C ALA A 46 17.68 -5.32 -23.24
N GLY A 47 16.85 -6.23 -22.75
CA GLY A 47 17.17 -7.66 -22.66
C GLY A 47 16.73 -8.28 -21.34
N ARG A 48 17.21 -9.51 -21.10
CA ARG A 48 16.83 -10.30 -19.93
C ARG A 48 17.87 -10.17 -18.82
N TRP A 49 17.51 -9.45 -17.78
CA TRP A 49 18.27 -9.30 -16.55
C TRP A 49 17.99 -10.45 -15.58
N THR A 50 18.94 -10.73 -14.69
CA THR A 50 18.75 -11.69 -13.60
C THR A 50 19.00 -11.00 -12.26
N ALA A 51 18.00 -10.99 -11.38
CA ALA A 51 18.13 -10.49 -10.02
C ALA A 51 18.24 -11.67 -9.05
N LEU A 52 19.23 -11.64 -8.16
CA LEU A 52 19.55 -12.70 -7.21
C LEU A 52 19.64 -12.11 -5.81
N VAL A 53 18.99 -12.73 -4.83
CA VAL A 53 19.31 -12.50 -3.42
C VAL A 53 20.15 -13.66 -2.94
N ALA A 54 21.39 -13.40 -2.52
CA ALA A 54 22.34 -14.45 -2.18
C ALA A 54 23.32 -14.04 -1.08
N ASP A 55 23.84 -15.03 -0.36
CA ASP A 55 24.99 -14.90 0.53
C ASP A 55 26.09 -15.89 0.08
N GLY A 56 27.15 -15.35 -0.53
CA GLY A 56 28.18 -16.17 -1.18
C GLY A 56 27.57 -17.08 -2.25
N THR A 57 27.67 -18.39 -2.05
CA THR A 57 27.10 -19.41 -2.95
C THR A 57 25.66 -19.82 -2.60
N HIS A 58 25.13 -19.36 -1.47
CA HIS A 58 23.76 -19.68 -1.07
C HIS A 58 22.78 -18.70 -1.70
N ILE A 59 21.95 -19.20 -2.63
CA ILE A 59 20.91 -18.41 -3.29
C ILE A 59 19.61 -18.53 -2.50
N VAL A 60 19.11 -17.39 -2.03
CA VAL A 60 17.83 -17.27 -1.32
C VAL A 60 16.68 -17.12 -2.31
N ALA A 61 16.86 -16.27 -3.32
CA ALA A 61 15.86 -16.02 -4.36
C ALA A 61 16.53 -15.64 -5.69
N CYS A 62 15.84 -15.92 -6.80
CA CYS A 62 16.27 -15.60 -8.16
C CYS A 62 15.07 -15.25 -9.01
N GLU A 63 15.12 -14.13 -9.73
CA GLU A 63 14.08 -13.69 -10.64
C GLU A 63 14.66 -13.19 -11.96
N ARG A 64 13.92 -13.36 -13.06
CA ARG A 64 14.34 -12.87 -14.38
C ARG A 64 13.45 -11.74 -14.82
N ILE A 65 14.06 -10.61 -15.16
CA ILE A 65 13.35 -9.38 -15.50
C ILE A 65 13.64 -9.07 -16.97
N VAL A 66 12.60 -8.82 -17.76
CA VAL A 66 12.76 -8.40 -19.16
C VAL A 66 12.63 -6.89 -19.24
N VAL A 67 13.68 -6.22 -19.70
CA VAL A 67 13.68 -4.79 -20.01
C VAL A 67 13.40 -4.66 -21.50
N SER A 68 12.27 -4.04 -21.85
CA SER A 68 11.90 -3.76 -23.24
C SER A 68 12.85 -2.73 -23.86
N ARG A 69 13.03 -2.81 -25.19
CA ARG A 69 13.79 -1.81 -25.96
C ARG A 69 13.05 -0.49 -26.10
N PHE A 70 11.72 -0.55 -26.11
CA PHE A 70 10.86 0.61 -26.28
C PHE A 70 10.07 0.81 -24.99
N SER A 71 9.91 2.07 -24.61
CA SER A 71 8.93 2.44 -23.58
C SER A 71 7.56 1.89 -23.97
N PRO A 72 6.71 1.54 -22.99
CA PRO A 72 5.30 1.27 -23.25
C PRO A 72 4.75 2.38 -24.14
N LYS A 73 4.04 2.00 -25.21
CA LYS A 73 3.23 2.99 -25.92
C LYS A 73 2.08 3.31 -24.99
N ALA A 74 1.92 4.59 -24.65
CA ALA A 74 0.64 5.06 -24.15
C ALA A 74 -0.44 4.57 -25.12
N ASP A 75 -1.59 4.16 -24.57
CA ASP A 75 -2.78 4.09 -25.38
C ASP A 75 -2.95 5.42 -26.13
N GLU A 76 -3.26 5.36 -27.42
CA GLU A 76 -3.52 6.57 -28.19
C GLU A 76 -4.70 7.30 -27.54
N ALA A 77 -4.41 8.45 -26.94
CA ALA A 77 -5.43 9.26 -26.30
C ALA A 77 -6.55 9.54 -27.29
N THR A 78 -7.77 9.14 -26.94
CA THR A 78 -8.93 9.35 -27.80
C THR A 78 -9.33 10.83 -27.76
N GLU A 79 -9.82 11.37 -28.89
CA GLU A 79 -10.30 12.76 -28.94
C GLU A 79 -11.46 13.01 -27.96
N GLU A 80 -12.31 12.00 -27.75
CA GLU A 80 -13.45 12.04 -26.85
C GLU A 80 -13.31 10.97 -25.76
N PRO A 81 -13.66 11.25 -24.48
CA PRO A 81 -13.65 10.26 -23.42
C PRO A 81 -14.61 9.11 -23.71
N SER A 82 -14.19 7.87 -23.46
CA SER A 82 -15.02 6.67 -23.65
C SER A 82 -15.03 5.78 -22.40
N PRO A 83 -16.08 4.96 -22.19
CA PRO A 83 -16.13 4.03 -21.06
C PRO A 83 -15.01 3.00 -21.14
N ARG A 84 -14.20 2.90 -20.08
CA ARG A 84 -13.11 1.92 -19.92
C ARG A 84 -12.88 1.62 -18.44
N PRO A 85 -12.29 0.47 -18.06
CA PRO A 85 -11.85 0.26 -16.68
C PRO A 85 -10.82 1.31 -16.28
N ALA A 86 -10.69 1.60 -14.98
CA ALA A 86 -9.64 2.48 -14.48
C ALA A 86 -8.24 1.90 -14.77
N TRP A 87 -8.09 0.58 -14.62
CA TRP A 87 -6.98 -0.23 -15.14
C TRP A 87 -7.33 -1.71 -15.08
N GLU A 88 -6.70 -2.52 -15.94
CA GLU A 88 -6.80 -3.97 -15.90
C GLU A 88 -5.89 -4.59 -14.83
N SER A 89 -6.32 -5.70 -14.24
CA SER A 89 -5.56 -6.42 -13.22
C SER A 89 -4.88 -7.65 -13.82
N HIS A 90 -3.57 -7.73 -13.69
CA HIS A 90 -2.77 -8.87 -14.17
C HIS A 90 -2.09 -9.63 -13.04
N TRP A 91 -2.00 -9.03 -11.86
CA TRP A 91 -1.42 -9.65 -10.66
C TRP A 91 -2.45 -9.82 -9.56
N LYS A 92 -2.06 -10.49 -8.47
CA LYS A 92 -2.90 -10.75 -7.31
C LYS A 92 -2.25 -10.18 -6.05
N TRP A 93 -3.10 -9.83 -5.08
CA TRP A 93 -2.61 -9.58 -3.73
C TRP A 93 -2.22 -10.90 -3.09
N GLU A 94 -0.93 -11.07 -2.84
CA GLU A 94 -0.29 -12.24 -2.25
C GLU A 94 0.82 -11.73 -1.31
N ARG A 95 1.48 -12.62 -0.58
CA ARG A 95 2.44 -12.19 0.45
C ARG A 95 3.54 -11.30 -0.13
N ASP A 96 4.04 -11.60 -1.32
CA ASP A 96 5.07 -10.83 -2.02
C ASP A 96 4.58 -9.43 -2.42
N THR A 97 3.39 -9.31 -3.02
CA THR A 97 2.85 -8.01 -3.46
C THR A 97 2.43 -7.13 -2.29
N HIS A 98 1.96 -7.71 -1.18
CA HIS A 98 1.78 -6.98 0.09
C HIS A 98 3.12 -6.47 0.65
N ASN A 99 4.19 -7.28 0.58
CA ASN A 99 5.51 -6.86 1.03
C ASN A 99 6.10 -5.76 0.13
N LEU A 100 5.89 -5.82 -1.19
CA LEU A 100 6.29 -4.76 -2.11
C LEU A 100 5.55 -3.45 -1.82
N TYR A 101 4.24 -3.51 -1.52
CA TYR A 101 3.48 -2.33 -1.09
C TYR A 101 4.01 -1.74 0.21
N ALA A 102 4.31 -2.58 1.20
CA ALA A 102 4.91 -2.14 2.45
C ALA A 102 6.28 -1.49 2.24
N ALA A 103 7.14 -2.09 1.42
CA ALA A 103 8.43 -1.51 1.05
C ALA A 103 8.29 -0.14 0.37
N PHE A 104 7.33 -0.01 -0.56
CA PHE A 104 7.00 1.25 -1.22
C PHE A 104 6.57 2.33 -0.23
N VAL A 105 5.56 2.07 0.61
CA VAL A 105 5.08 3.05 1.61
C VAL A 105 6.20 3.45 2.56
N ALA A 106 6.99 2.47 3.00
CA ALA A 106 8.09 2.75 3.89
C ALA A 106 9.13 3.67 3.23
N GLU A 107 9.48 3.48 1.96
CA GLU A 107 10.51 4.29 1.29
C GLU A 107 10.02 5.70 0.99
N LEU A 108 8.75 5.79 0.57
CA LEU A 108 8.09 7.06 0.30
C LEU A 108 8.18 8.04 1.49
N PHE A 109 8.13 7.53 2.72
CA PHE A 109 8.17 8.33 3.95
C PHE A 109 9.43 8.14 4.82
N ASN A 110 10.54 7.70 4.20
CA ASN A 110 11.79 7.34 4.88
C ASN A 110 12.67 8.53 5.31
N TYR A 111 12.24 9.32 6.31
CA TYR A 111 13.00 10.49 6.79
C TYR A 111 13.68 10.23 8.15
N PRO A 112 14.75 10.95 8.51
CA PRO A 112 15.37 10.84 9.84
C PRO A 112 14.36 11.09 10.96
N LEU A 113 14.31 10.23 11.98
CA LEU A 113 13.25 10.27 12.99
C LEU A 113 13.19 11.61 13.75
N ASN A 114 14.34 12.24 13.98
CA ASN A 114 14.51 13.52 14.66
C ASN A 114 13.99 14.74 13.90
N GLU A 115 13.56 14.57 12.65
CA GLU A 115 12.97 15.63 11.84
C GLU A 115 11.44 15.57 11.91
N GLU A 116 10.81 16.71 12.22
CA GLU A 116 9.37 16.89 11.98
C GLU A 116 9.19 17.23 10.50
N VAL A 117 8.67 16.27 9.74
CA VAL A 117 8.51 16.41 8.30
C VAL A 117 7.02 16.48 7.97
N SER A 118 6.67 17.53 7.22
CA SER A 118 5.35 17.73 6.64
C SER A 118 5.50 18.19 5.20
N TRP A 119 4.56 17.78 4.36
CA TRP A 119 4.51 18.18 2.96
C TRP A 119 3.20 18.91 2.70
N THR A 120 3.23 19.88 1.79
CA THR A 120 2.06 20.68 1.42
C THR A 120 0.93 19.84 0.82
N ASN A 121 1.26 18.72 0.18
CA ASN A 121 0.31 17.76 -0.38
C ASN A 121 0.98 16.42 -0.67
N LEU A 122 0.17 15.40 -0.97
CA LEU A 122 0.66 14.07 -1.35
C LEU A 122 1.50 14.12 -2.64
N GLN A 123 1.16 15.00 -3.58
CA GLN A 123 1.86 15.13 -4.87
C GLN A 123 3.35 15.42 -4.69
N THR A 124 3.70 16.26 -3.72
CA THR A 124 5.09 16.60 -3.39
C THR A 124 5.91 15.36 -3.03
N VAL A 125 5.30 14.39 -2.36
CA VAL A 125 5.98 13.15 -1.96
C VAL A 125 6.07 12.16 -3.12
N LEU A 126 5.01 12.06 -3.93
CA LEU A 126 4.99 11.15 -5.08
C LEU A 126 5.92 11.61 -6.21
N GLN A 127 6.15 12.91 -6.37
CA GLN A 127 7.05 13.43 -7.41
C GLN A 127 8.53 13.39 -7.02
N ASP A 128 8.91 12.91 -5.84
CA ASP A 128 10.31 12.75 -5.45
C ASP A 128 10.86 11.39 -5.94
N PRO A 129 11.62 11.32 -7.06
CA PRO A 129 12.16 10.06 -7.57
C PRO A 129 13.19 9.42 -6.61
N ALA A 130 13.74 10.17 -5.65
CA ALA A 130 14.63 9.60 -4.65
C ALA A 130 13.90 8.74 -3.61
N ARG A 131 12.57 8.89 -3.49
CA ARG A 131 11.73 8.22 -2.49
C ARG A 131 10.61 7.37 -3.10
N ASN A 132 10.02 7.83 -4.20
CA ASN A 132 9.03 7.07 -4.94
C ASN A 132 9.72 6.05 -5.84
N LEU A 133 9.86 4.82 -5.35
CA LEU A 133 10.43 3.68 -6.10
C LEU A 133 9.63 3.30 -7.37
N LEU A 134 8.43 3.86 -7.54
CA LEU A 134 7.56 3.70 -8.72
C LEU A 134 7.38 5.01 -9.48
N HIS A 135 8.29 5.98 -9.30
CA HIS A 135 8.28 7.22 -10.05
C HIS A 135 8.46 6.95 -11.54
N ASN A 136 7.54 7.45 -12.36
CA ASN A 136 7.44 7.25 -13.79
C ASN A 136 7.56 5.78 -14.21
N HIS A 137 7.03 4.86 -13.38
CA HIS A 137 7.12 3.42 -13.60
C HIS A 137 6.49 2.98 -14.93
N LEU A 138 5.43 3.67 -15.38
CA LEU A 138 4.77 3.37 -16.66
C LEU A 138 5.50 4.00 -17.85
N GLY A 139 6.44 4.92 -17.60
CA GLY A 139 7.17 5.65 -18.63
C GLY A 139 6.31 6.67 -19.37
N LEU A 140 5.24 7.17 -18.74
CA LEU A 140 4.25 8.06 -19.33
C LEU A 140 4.30 9.49 -18.75
N ASP A 141 5.30 9.79 -17.94
CA ASP A 141 5.35 11.00 -17.08
C ASP A 141 4.11 11.12 -16.19
N GLU A 142 3.57 9.96 -15.80
CA GLU A 142 2.25 9.87 -15.20
C GLU A 142 2.17 10.53 -13.82
N ASP A 143 3.29 10.59 -13.10
CA ASP A 143 3.38 11.25 -11.80
C ASP A 143 3.33 12.78 -11.89
N THR A 144 3.61 13.34 -13.07
CA THR A 144 3.40 14.78 -13.33
C THR A 144 1.96 15.06 -13.77
N ALA A 145 1.32 14.09 -14.43
CA ALA A 145 -0.02 14.23 -14.98
C ALA A 145 -1.16 14.05 -13.96
N ILE A 146 -0.93 13.29 -12.88
CA ILE A 146 -1.93 13.07 -11.83
C ILE A 146 -1.90 14.16 -10.76
N THR A 147 -3.03 14.39 -10.13
CA THR A 147 -3.19 15.27 -8.96
C THR A 147 -4.07 14.57 -7.93
N MET A 148 -3.50 14.35 -6.75
CA MET A 148 -4.17 13.72 -5.61
C MET A 148 -4.06 14.60 -4.37
N GLY A 149 -5.20 15.05 -3.85
CA GLY A 149 -5.32 15.84 -2.62
C GLY A 149 -6.16 15.11 -1.57
N PRO A 150 -5.61 14.08 -0.89
CA PRO A 150 -6.36 13.33 0.10
C PRO A 150 -6.56 14.11 1.41
N ASP A 151 -7.66 13.85 2.10
CA ASP A 151 -7.74 14.04 3.56
C ASP A 151 -7.29 12.75 4.30
N CYS A 152 -7.40 12.72 5.63
CA CYS A 152 -6.99 11.56 6.43
C CYS A 152 -7.69 10.26 6.00
N ALA A 153 -8.95 10.32 5.56
CA ALA A 153 -9.70 9.16 5.13
C ALA A 153 -9.29 8.68 3.73
N ASP A 154 -8.95 9.60 2.84
CA ASP A 154 -8.55 9.31 1.47
C ASP A 154 -7.12 8.75 1.39
N LEU A 155 -6.19 9.24 2.23
CA LEU A 155 -4.77 8.95 2.14
C LEU A 155 -4.45 7.43 2.07
N PRO A 156 -5.01 6.57 2.94
CA PRO A 156 -4.80 5.12 2.83
C PRO A 156 -5.22 4.58 1.47
N TYR A 157 -6.40 4.96 0.98
CA TYR A 157 -6.94 4.50 -0.29
C TYR A 157 -6.12 5.00 -1.47
N PHE A 158 -5.67 6.25 -1.43
CA PHE A 158 -4.86 6.85 -2.49
C PHE A 158 -3.50 6.17 -2.61
N LEU A 159 -2.80 5.93 -1.49
CA LEU A 159 -1.52 5.21 -1.52
C LEU A 159 -1.69 3.78 -2.04
N ARG A 160 -2.74 3.08 -1.62
CA ARG A 160 -3.02 1.71 -2.05
C ARG A 160 -3.43 1.64 -3.53
N ALA A 161 -4.28 2.56 -4.00
CA ALA A 161 -4.70 2.65 -5.39
C ALA A 161 -3.55 3.03 -6.31
N TYR A 162 -2.73 4.01 -5.92
CA TYR A 162 -1.53 4.42 -6.66
C TYR A 162 -0.59 3.23 -6.89
N PHE A 163 -0.26 2.50 -5.82
CA PHE A 163 0.57 1.31 -5.94
C PHE A 163 -0.09 0.24 -6.81
N ALA A 164 -1.38 -0.04 -6.57
CA ALA A 164 -2.10 -1.07 -7.30
C ALA A 164 -2.20 -0.80 -8.80
N TRP A 165 -2.46 0.46 -9.18
CA TRP A 165 -2.48 0.89 -10.58
C TRP A 165 -1.11 0.71 -11.24
N LYS A 166 -0.06 1.24 -10.61
CA LYS A 166 1.32 1.16 -11.11
C LYS A 166 1.79 -0.29 -11.28
N THR A 167 1.30 -1.21 -10.45
CA THR A 167 1.69 -2.63 -10.53
C THR A 167 0.58 -3.54 -11.06
N THR A 168 -0.50 -3.00 -11.65
CA THR A 168 -1.63 -3.75 -12.22
C THR A 168 -2.26 -4.79 -11.26
N LEU A 169 -2.38 -4.44 -9.98
CA LEU A 169 -3.08 -5.21 -8.95
C LEU A 169 -4.57 -4.82 -8.87
N PRO A 170 -5.45 -5.74 -8.44
CA PRO A 170 -6.85 -5.42 -8.22
C PRO A 170 -7.01 -4.44 -7.07
N PHE A 171 -7.98 -3.54 -7.19
CA PHE A 171 -8.31 -2.57 -6.17
C PHE A 171 -9.82 -2.38 -6.08
N GLY A 172 -10.28 -2.03 -4.89
CA GLY A 172 -11.66 -1.63 -4.74
C GLY A 172 -11.95 -1.01 -3.40
N LEU A 173 -13.13 -0.42 -3.33
CA LEU A 173 -13.66 0.29 -2.18
C LEU A 173 -15.16 0.06 -2.04
N ARG A 174 -15.70 0.35 -0.87
CA ARG A 174 -17.13 0.40 -0.62
C ARG A 174 -17.53 1.77 -0.12
N ARG A 175 -18.72 2.19 -0.53
CA ARG A 175 -19.41 3.31 0.10
C ARG A 175 -20.06 2.81 1.38
N CYS A 176 -19.68 3.42 2.50
CA CYS A 176 -20.20 3.04 3.81
C CYS A 176 -21.06 4.16 4.38
N SER A 177 -22.01 3.80 5.25
CA SER A 177 -22.69 4.78 6.08
C SER A 177 -21.71 5.34 7.12
N ARG A 178 -21.96 6.56 7.61
CA ARG A 178 -21.13 7.16 8.66
C ARG A 178 -21.28 6.49 10.04
N GLY A 179 -22.32 5.67 10.21
CA GLY A 179 -22.78 5.21 11.52
C GLY A 179 -23.36 6.33 12.39
N ARG A 180 -23.95 5.94 13.51
CA ARG A 180 -24.41 6.81 14.61
C ARG A 180 -24.44 6.00 15.90
N ALA A 181 -24.68 6.64 17.05
CA ALA A 181 -24.79 5.93 18.33
C ALA A 181 -25.80 4.76 18.24
N GLY A 182 -25.36 3.56 18.61
CA GLY A 182 -26.15 2.32 18.52
C GLY A 182 -26.42 1.80 17.10
N THR A 183 -25.83 2.39 16.06
CA THR A 183 -25.93 1.90 14.68
C THR A 183 -24.56 2.02 14.00
N PRO A 184 -23.77 0.94 13.95
CA PRO A 184 -22.42 1.00 13.39
C PRO A 184 -22.41 1.35 11.90
N PRO A 185 -21.27 1.84 11.36
CA PRO A 185 -21.05 1.95 9.93
C PRO A 185 -21.29 0.61 9.22
N ALA A 186 -22.01 0.65 8.10
CA ALA A 186 -22.29 -0.50 7.25
C ALA A 186 -21.99 -0.15 5.79
N CYS A 187 -21.41 -1.08 5.05
CA CYS A 187 -20.94 -0.82 3.69
C CYS A 187 -21.84 -1.46 2.62
N GLY A 188 -21.98 -0.74 1.51
CA GLY A 188 -22.65 -1.18 0.31
C GLY A 188 -21.77 -2.09 -0.56
N ASP A 189 -22.11 -2.15 -1.84
CA ASP A 189 -21.45 -3.04 -2.78
C ASP A 189 -20.06 -2.54 -3.18
N LEU A 190 -19.25 -3.48 -3.66
CA LEU A 190 -17.85 -3.27 -4.03
C LEU A 190 -17.76 -2.51 -5.36
N ILE A 191 -17.09 -1.36 -5.34
CA ILE A 191 -16.66 -0.63 -6.52
C ILE A 191 -15.19 -1.00 -6.77
N THR A 192 -14.82 -1.32 -8.00
CA THR A 192 -13.48 -1.84 -8.31
C THR A 192 -12.78 -1.00 -9.36
N ASN A 193 -11.49 -1.23 -9.55
CA ASN A 193 -10.74 -0.68 -10.69
C ASN A 193 -11.27 -1.11 -12.07
N LEU A 194 -12.10 -2.16 -12.11
CA LEU A 194 -12.77 -2.62 -13.34
C LEU A 194 -14.08 -1.88 -13.61
N SER A 195 -14.57 -1.08 -12.65
CA SER A 195 -15.74 -0.22 -12.88
C SER A 195 -15.42 0.83 -13.95
N GLU A 196 -16.34 1.01 -14.89
CA GLU A 196 -16.13 1.93 -16.01
C GLU A 196 -15.99 3.38 -15.55
N VAL A 197 -14.98 4.05 -16.10
CA VAL A 197 -14.77 5.49 -16.07
C VAL A 197 -14.71 6.01 -17.50
N ASN A 198 -15.30 7.18 -17.75
CA ASN A 198 -15.18 7.83 -19.06
C ASN A 198 -13.86 8.58 -19.11
N ALA A 199 -12.87 8.08 -19.86
CA ALA A 199 -11.52 8.64 -19.91
C ALA A 199 -10.95 8.63 -21.35
N THR A 200 -9.95 9.48 -21.60
CA THR A 200 -9.26 9.57 -22.91
C THR A 200 -8.12 8.56 -23.06
N ASP A 201 -7.47 8.21 -21.94
CA ASP A 201 -6.32 7.32 -21.85
C ASP A 201 -6.24 6.70 -20.44
N ASP A 202 -5.23 5.84 -20.21
CA ASP A 202 -5.06 5.11 -18.95
C ASP A 202 -4.70 6.02 -17.76
N VAL A 203 -3.97 7.11 -17.98
CA VAL A 203 -3.60 8.03 -16.90
C VAL A 203 -4.80 8.87 -16.48
N ASP A 204 -5.60 9.34 -17.44
CA ASP A 204 -6.89 9.99 -17.18
C ASP A 204 -7.87 9.01 -16.50
N ALA A 205 -7.88 7.73 -16.90
CA ALA A 205 -8.73 6.71 -16.28
C ALA A 205 -8.42 6.55 -14.79
N PHE A 206 -7.14 6.42 -14.43
CA PHE A 206 -6.72 6.41 -13.03
C PHE A 206 -7.07 7.73 -12.32
N GLN A 207 -6.79 8.88 -12.93
CA GLN A 207 -7.09 10.20 -12.37
C GLN A 207 -8.58 10.40 -12.10
N ARG A 208 -9.47 9.82 -12.90
CA ARG A 208 -10.93 9.85 -12.66
C ARG A 208 -11.33 8.90 -11.56
N PHE A 209 -10.69 7.74 -11.50
CA PHE A 209 -10.94 6.77 -10.44
C PHE A 209 -10.56 7.32 -9.05
N THR A 210 -9.51 8.13 -8.93
CA THR A 210 -9.20 8.81 -7.64
C THR A 210 -10.34 9.71 -7.15
N ARG A 211 -11.13 10.31 -8.06
CA ARG A 211 -12.34 11.07 -7.69
C ARG A 211 -13.48 10.16 -7.21
N VAL A 212 -13.59 8.95 -7.75
CA VAL A 212 -14.52 7.92 -7.26
C VAL A 212 -14.16 7.52 -5.83
N ILE A 213 -12.86 7.39 -5.55
CA ILE A 213 -12.36 7.13 -4.19
C ILE A 213 -12.74 8.31 -3.27
N ALA A 214 -12.31 9.53 -3.60
CA ALA A 214 -12.53 10.71 -2.75
C ALA A 214 -14.01 11.00 -2.46
N SER A 215 -14.90 10.69 -3.41
CA SER A 215 -16.35 10.85 -3.20
C SER A 215 -17.02 9.67 -2.48
N GLY A 216 -16.34 8.52 -2.43
CA GLY A 216 -16.89 7.27 -1.92
C GLY A 216 -16.48 6.93 -0.50
N VAL A 217 -15.33 7.43 -0.03
CA VAL A 217 -14.77 7.07 1.27
C VAL A 217 -14.84 8.21 2.27
N HIS A 218 -14.79 7.85 3.55
CA HIS A 218 -14.68 8.77 4.67
C HIS A 218 -14.14 8.00 5.87
N SER A 219 -13.81 8.67 6.97
CA SER A 219 -13.16 8.00 8.10
C SER A 219 -13.96 6.84 8.74
N ALA A 220 -15.28 6.78 8.57
CA ALA A 220 -16.09 5.63 8.99
C ALA A 220 -15.91 4.37 8.11
N SER A 221 -15.39 4.50 6.88
CA SER A 221 -15.14 3.37 5.97
C SER A 221 -14.10 2.39 6.52
N ALA A 222 -13.14 2.91 7.29
CA ALA A 222 -12.15 2.10 8.01
C ALA A 222 -12.58 1.73 9.44
N ARG A 223 -13.74 2.19 9.92
CA ARG A 223 -14.20 2.00 11.33
C ARG A 223 -15.44 1.11 11.44
N THR A 224 -15.72 0.31 10.42
CA THR A 224 -16.74 -0.75 10.48
C THR A 224 -16.48 -1.71 11.64
N VAL A 225 -17.52 -2.42 12.07
CA VAL A 225 -17.39 -3.38 13.18
C VAL A 225 -16.41 -4.50 12.82
N PRO A 226 -15.62 -5.00 13.80
CA PRO A 226 -14.57 -5.99 13.55
C PRO A 226 -15.04 -7.25 12.81
N ASP A 227 -16.21 -7.78 13.18
CA ASP A 227 -16.69 -9.07 12.68
C ASP A 227 -17.41 -8.97 11.32
N ASP A 228 -17.62 -7.76 10.79
CA ASP A 228 -18.24 -7.58 9.47
C ASP A 228 -17.23 -7.94 8.36
N SER A 229 -17.62 -8.87 7.50
CA SER A 229 -16.83 -9.28 6.34
C SER A 229 -17.05 -8.41 5.10
N LYS A 230 -18.12 -7.60 5.06
CA LYS A 230 -18.44 -6.70 3.95
C LYS A 230 -17.75 -5.34 4.15
N THR A 231 -16.42 -5.34 4.28
CA THR A 231 -15.62 -4.15 4.62
C THR A 231 -14.37 -4.06 3.75
N ASP A 232 -13.80 -2.87 3.57
CA ASP A 232 -12.57 -2.71 2.77
C ASP A 232 -11.29 -3.07 3.55
N VAL A 233 -11.37 -3.00 4.88
CA VAL A 233 -10.28 -3.27 5.81
C VAL A 233 -10.76 -4.14 6.97
N TYR A 234 -9.86 -4.92 7.57
CA TYR A 234 -10.16 -5.83 8.68
C TYR A 234 -9.07 -5.77 9.76
N PRO A 235 -9.42 -6.04 11.03
CA PRO A 235 -8.47 -5.94 12.13
C PRO A 235 -7.42 -7.06 12.10
N VAL A 236 -6.21 -6.71 12.50
CA VAL A 236 -5.06 -7.63 12.57
C VAL A 236 -4.48 -7.71 13.97
N ALA A 237 -3.60 -8.69 14.22
CA ALA A 237 -2.94 -8.83 15.51
C ALA A 237 -1.92 -7.70 15.74
N MET A 238 -1.68 -7.32 16.99
CA MET A 238 -0.63 -6.34 17.35
C MET A 238 0.75 -7.01 17.36
N THR A 239 1.22 -7.40 16.19
CA THR A 239 2.50 -8.09 15.98
C THR A 239 3.26 -7.44 14.84
N ARG A 240 4.58 -7.63 14.81
CA ARG A 240 5.44 -7.00 13.81
C ARG A 240 5.17 -7.52 12.40
N GLU A 241 4.76 -8.77 12.30
CA GLU A 241 4.46 -9.47 11.07
C GLU A 241 3.11 -9.04 10.47
N ALA A 242 2.17 -8.61 11.32
CA ALA A 242 0.83 -8.24 10.90
C ALA A 242 0.65 -6.72 10.66
N ILE A 243 1.43 -5.87 11.35
CA ILE A 243 1.41 -4.41 11.14
C ILE A 243 2.64 -4.02 10.33
N LEU A 244 2.52 -4.18 9.01
CA LEU A 244 3.53 -3.73 8.05
C LEU A 244 3.29 -2.26 7.68
N PRO A 245 4.29 -1.54 7.16
CA PRO A 245 4.03 -0.28 6.47
C PRO A 245 2.90 -0.42 5.43
N GLY A 246 2.03 0.59 5.32
CA GLY A 246 0.79 0.52 4.56
C GLY A 246 -0.42 0.01 5.36
N THR A 247 -0.23 -0.50 6.58
CA THR A 247 -1.35 -0.84 7.49
C THR A 247 -2.11 0.43 7.86
N VAL A 248 -3.44 0.36 7.81
CA VAL A 248 -4.31 1.47 8.18
C VAL A 248 -4.50 1.47 9.69
N TYR A 249 -4.34 2.62 10.34
CA TYR A 249 -4.76 2.82 11.71
C TYR A 249 -6.01 3.69 11.72
N ALA A 250 -7.10 3.20 12.29
CA ALA A 250 -8.32 3.95 12.45
C ALA A 250 -8.53 4.29 13.93
N ASP A 251 -8.52 5.57 14.26
CA ASP A 251 -8.82 6.00 15.62
C ASP A 251 -10.35 5.96 15.87
N PRO A 252 -10.81 6.01 17.13
CA PRO A 252 -12.25 5.92 17.42
C PRO A 252 -13.03 7.19 17.01
N TYR A 253 -12.37 8.33 16.84
CA TYR A 253 -12.99 9.65 16.63
C TYR A 253 -13.04 10.10 15.17
N GLY A 254 -12.48 9.32 14.24
CA GLY A 254 -12.56 9.55 12.81
C GLY A 254 -11.31 10.13 12.18
N HIS A 255 -10.14 9.98 12.81
CA HIS A 255 -8.84 10.23 12.19
C HIS A 255 -8.19 8.91 11.76
N LEU A 256 -7.66 8.86 10.54
CA LEU A 256 -6.91 7.71 10.06
C LEU A 256 -5.44 8.07 9.85
N LEU A 257 -4.58 7.09 10.08
CA LEU A 257 -3.16 7.14 9.73
C LEU A 257 -2.80 5.91 8.89
N VAL A 258 -1.70 6.00 8.16
CA VAL A 258 -1.06 4.85 7.51
C VAL A 258 0.27 4.61 8.21
N VAL A 259 0.53 3.37 8.62
CA VAL A 259 1.84 3.00 9.17
C VAL A 259 2.90 3.20 8.09
N ALA A 260 3.90 4.03 8.37
CA ALA A 260 5.01 4.30 7.46
C ALA A 260 6.26 3.49 7.83
N GLN A 261 6.52 3.31 9.13
CA GLN A 261 7.73 2.62 9.57
C GLN A 261 7.58 2.03 10.97
N TRP A 262 8.20 0.88 11.19
CA TRP A 262 8.42 0.34 12.54
C TRP A 262 9.92 0.30 12.82
N ILE A 263 10.40 1.26 13.61
CA ILE A 263 11.80 1.37 13.99
C ILE A 263 12.03 0.44 15.19
N PRO A 264 12.94 -0.56 15.08
CA PRO A 264 13.24 -1.45 16.19
C PRO A 264 13.89 -0.68 17.35
N GLN A 265 13.68 -1.17 18.56
CA GLN A 265 14.40 -0.68 19.73
C GLN A 265 15.90 -0.93 19.57
N GLY A 266 16.70 0.11 19.79
CA GLY A 266 18.16 0.05 19.79
C GLY A 266 18.73 -0.13 21.19
N THR A 267 20.06 -0.13 21.31
CA THR A 267 20.75 -0.19 22.61
C THR A 267 20.63 1.11 23.41
N LYS A 268 20.36 2.24 22.74
CA LYS A 268 20.28 3.58 23.34
C LYS A 268 18.92 4.27 23.17
N ASP A 269 18.09 3.77 22.26
CA ASP A 269 16.84 4.42 21.84
C ASP A 269 15.68 3.42 21.91
N TYR A 270 14.50 3.89 22.32
CA TYR A 270 13.28 3.09 22.28
C TYR A 270 12.83 2.84 20.84
N GLY A 271 12.16 1.71 20.60
CA GLY A 271 11.51 1.44 19.32
C GLY A 271 10.36 2.41 19.08
N VAL A 272 10.14 2.78 17.83
CA VAL A 272 9.11 3.77 17.46
C VAL A 272 8.33 3.29 16.27
N LEU A 273 7.01 3.24 16.41
CA LEU A 273 6.10 3.14 15.27
C LEU A 273 5.85 4.55 14.72
N VAL A 274 5.90 4.69 13.41
CA VAL A 274 5.70 5.96 12.70
C VAL A 274 4.53 5.76 11.76
N GLY A 275 3.59 6.70 11.80
CA GLY A 275 2.50 6.81 10.84
C GLY A 275 2.56 8.10 10.05
N VAL A 276 1.74 8.17 9.02
CA VAL A 276 1.49 9.39 8.24
C VAL A 276 0.00 9.64 8.17
N ASP A 277 -0.36 10.90 8.25
CA ASP A 277 -1.73 11.38 8.14
C ASP A 277 -1.83 12.49 7.08
N ALA A 278 -3.05 12.72 6.61
CA ALA A 278 -3.37 13.85 5.76
C ALA A 278 -4.38 14.75 6.47
N GLN A 279 -4.24 16.05 6.30
CA GLN A 279 -5.14 17.05 6.86
C GLN A 279 -6.19 17.47 5.82
N PRO A 280 -7.34 18.03 6.22
CA PRO A 280 -8.35 18.50 5.27
C PRO A 280 -7.87 19.57 4.28
N ASP A 281 -6.77 20.26 4.58
CA ASP A 281 -6.12 21.22 3.68
C ASP A 281 -5.14 20.56 2.70
N GLY A 282 -5.01 19.23 2.74
CA GLY A 282 -4.11 18.42 1.93
C GLY A 282 -2.73 18.19 2.54
N THR A 283 -2.38 18.85 3.65
CA THR A 283 -1.06 18.71 4.27
C THR A 283 -0.82 17.27 4.71
N ILE A 284 0.29 16.68 4.30
CA ILE A 284 0.72 15.35 4.75
C ILE A 284 1.68 15.52 5.93
N GLY A 285 1.40 14.85 7.04
CA GLY A 285 2.21 14.90 8.26
C GLY A 285 2.77 13.54 8.61
N ARG A 286 4.01 13.51 9.10
CA ARG A 286 4.58 12.31 9.71
C ARG A 286 4.45 12.37 11.23
N ARG A 287 3.93 11.29 11.83
CA ARG A 287 3.61 11.20 13.26
C ARG A 287 4.33 10.03 13.91
N ARG A 288 4.96 10.28 15.06
CA ARG A 288 5.41 9.19 15.94
C ARG A 288 4.22 8.64 16.70
N PHE A 289 4.26 7.35 17.00
CA PHE A 289 3.29 6.71 17.87
C PHE A 289 3.40 7.27 19.29
N TRP A 290 2.32 7.86 19.75
CA TRP A 290 2.13 8.36 21.11
C TRP A 290 0.62 8.39 21.40
N ARG A 291 0.26 8.41 22.69
CA ARG A 291 -1.14 8.41 23.15
C ARG A 291 -1.99 9.56 22.58
N GLY A 292 -1.37 10.63 22.08
CA GLY A 292 -2.06 11.78 21.47
C GLY A 292 -2.26 11.69 19.96
N SER A 293 -1.51 10.85 19.25
CA SER A 293 -1.57 10.71 17.79
C SER A 293 -2.25 9.41 17.34
N PHE A 294 -2.17 8.35 18.15
CA PHE A 294 -2.80 7.06 17.90
C PHE A 294 -3.82 6.79 19.01
N LEU A 295 -4.95 7.50 18.96
CA LEU A 295 -6.02 7.35 19.94
C LEU A 295 -6.64 5.95 19.79
N PHE A 296 -6.79 5.25 20.90
CA PHE A 296 -7.36 3.91 20.94
C PHE A 296 -8.32 3.80 22.13
N SER A 297 -9.42 3.08 21.93
CA SER A 297 -10.32 2.69 23.01
C SER A 297 -10.83 1.28 22.75
N PRO A 298 -10.64 0.32 23.66
CA PRO A 298 -11.20 -1.02 23.53
C PRO A 298 -12.72 -1.04 23.75
N ASP A 299 -13.28 0.00 24.36
CA ASP A 299 -14.69 0.07 24.76
C ASP A 299 -15.63 0.51 23.60
N THR A 300 -15.11 0.74 22.40
CA THR A 300 -15.95 1.14 21.25
C THR A 300 -16.65 -0.06 20.63
N ALA A 301 -17.92 -0.23 20.96
CA ALA A 301 -18.78 -1.26 20.36
C ALA A 301 -19.35 -0.86 18.97
N ASP A 302 -19.55 0.44 18.75
CA ASP A 302 -20.19 0.98 17.53
C ASP A 302 -19.19 1.29 16.41
N VAL A 303 -17.88 1.23 16.69
CA VAL A 303 -16.80 1.49 15.72
C VAL A 303 -15.62 0.55 15.99
N GLY A 304 -15.04 -0.01 14.93
CA GLY A 304 -13.82 -0.81 15.05
C GLY A 304 -12.58 0.07 14.93
N ALA A 305 -12.03 0.55 16.05
CA ALA A 305 -10.74 1.26 16.07
C ALA A 305 -9.54 0.29 15.97
N GLY A 306 -8.35 0.81 15.68
CA GLY A 306 -7.08 0.06 15.70
C GLY A 306 -6.44 -0.17 14.32
N PHE A 307 -5.44 -1.06 14.30
CA PHE A 307 -4.68 -1.46 13.12
C PHE A 307 -5.46 -2.40 12.22
N LYS A 308 -5.43 -2.14 10.92
CA LYS A 308 -6.23 -2.85 9.93
C LYS A 308 -5.45 -3.08 8.64
N ALA A 309 -5.52 -4.30 8.14
CA ALA A 309 -5.04 -4.64 6.81
C ALA A 309 -6.15 -4.47 5.77
N TRP A 310 -5.74 -4.26 4.52
CA TRP A 310 -6.64 -4.23 3.37
C TRP A 310 -7.23 -5.61 3.11
N ARG A 311 -8.56 -5.70 2.97
CA ARG A 311 -9.24 -6.93 2.61
C ARG A 311 -8.84 -7.31 1.18
N PRO A 312 -8.18 -8.47 0.96
CA PRO A 312 -7.73 -8.89 -0.35
C PRO A 312 -8.90 -9.08 -1.31
N LEU A 313 -8.69 -8.70 -2.57
CA LEU A 313 -9.61 -8.96 -3.66
C LEU A 313 -9.10 -10.11 -4.52
N THR A 314 -9.98 -11.04 -4.86
CA THR A 314 -9.71 -12.18 -5.71
C THR A 314 -10.69 -12.19 -6.88
N TRP A 315 -10.23 -12.65 -8.04
CA TRP A 315 -11.10 -12.88 -9.18
C TRP A 315 -11.96 -14.11 -8.95
N ASP A 316 -13.28 -13.96 -9.09
CA ASP A 316 -14.24 -15.06 -9.11
C ASP A 316 -14.53 -15.41 -10.59
N PRO A 317 -14.11 -16.60 -11.06
CA PRO A 317 -14.34 -17.02 -12.44
C PRO A 317 -15.80 -17.39 -12.74
N GLU A 318 -16.63 -17.63 -11.72
CA GLU A 318 -18.05 -17.97 -11.93
C GLU A 318 -18.89 -16.72 -12.20
N THR A 319 -18.62 -15.64 -11.46
CA THR A 319 -19.32 -14.37 -11.62
C THR A 319 -18.60 -13.38 -12.52
N GLU A 320 -17.36 -13.69 -12.94
CA GLU A 320 -16.46 -12.80 -13.69
C GLU A 320 -16.31 -11.42 -13.02
N THR A 321 -16.18 -11.42 -11.69
CA THR A 321 -16.03 -10.20 -10.89
C THR A 321 -14.95 -10.35 -9.82
N LEU A 322 -14.46 -9.20 -9.33
CA LEU A 322 -13.64 -9.20 -8.13
C LEU A 322 -14.52 -9.34 -6.89
N VAL A 323 -14.14 -10.25 -6.00
CA VAL A 323 -14.78 -10.48 -4.70
C VAL A 323 -13.76 -10.28 -3.58
N SER A 324 -14.22 -9.91 -2.40
CA SER A 324 -13.36 -9.73 -1.23
C SER A 324 -13.41 -10.95 -0.32
N LEU A 325 -12.27 -11.41 0.20
CA LEU A 325 -12.23 -12.53 1.15
C LEU A 325 -12.97 -12.20 2.45
N ASP A 326 -13.71 -13.15 3.01
CA ASP A 326 -14.37 -13.00 4.31
C ASP A 326 -13.41 -13.23 5.50
N ASN A 327 -13.90 -13.02 6.72
CA ASN A 327 -13.09 -13.20 7.92
C ASN A 327 -12.68 -14.66 8.16
N GLU A 328 -13.46 -15.65 7.72
CA GLU A 328 -13.15 -17.08 7.88
C GLU A 328 -11.95 -17.47 7.00
N ALA A 329 -11.97 -17.06 5.73
CA ALA A 329 -10.84 -17.24 4.81
C ALA A 329 -9.56 -16.56 5.33
N LEU A 330 -9.70 -15.39 5.96
CA LEU A 330 -8.58 -14.63 6.53
C LEU A 330 -8.01 -15.22 7.83
N GLN A 331 -8.70 -16.13 8.52
CA GLN A 331 -8.17 -16.77 9.73
C GLN A 331 -7.11 -17.84 9.41
N THR A 332 -7.25 -18.51 8.26
CA THR A 332 -6.43 -19.70 7.92
C THR A 332 -5.37 -19.43 6.85
N THR A 333 -5.46 -18.30 6.15
CA THR A 333 -4.53 -17.93 5.08
C THR A 333 -3.07 -17.80 5.56
N LYS A 334 -2.16 -18.01 4.60
CA LYS A 334 -0.73 -17.69 4.70
C LYS A 334 -0.35 -16.50 3.80
N GLU A 335 -1.19 -16.12 2.86
CA GLU A 335 -0.89 -15.07 1.88
C GLU A 335 -1.17 -13.65 2.38
N HIS A 336 -1.93 -13.53 3.46
CA HIS A 336 -2.36 -12.25 4.01
C HIS A 336 -2.14 -12.21 5.52
N ALA A 337 -2.13 -11.00 6.07
CA ALA A 337 -2.25 -10.83 7.51
C ALA A 337 -3.53 -11.55 7.97
N ARG A 338 -3.46 -12.26 9.09
CA ARG A 338 -4.64 -12.99 9.56
C ARG A 338 -5.62 -12.04 10.22
N PHE A 339 -6.89 -12.28 9.99
CA PHE A 339 -7.95 -11.65 10.79
C PHE A 339 -7.70 -11.93 12.27
N SER A 340 -7.77 -10.89 13.10
CA SER A 340 -7.59 -11.04 14.53
C SER A 340 -8.43 -10.05 15.33
N ARG A 341 -9.01 -10.56 16.41
CA ARG A 341 -9.70 -9.76 17.43
C ARG A 341 -8.81 -9.34 18.60
N ALA A 342 -7.51 -9.64 18.56
CA ALA A 342 -6.60 -9.42 19.68
C ALA A 342 -6.61 -7.97 20.22
N GLN A 343 -6.87 -6.99 19.34
CA GLN A 343 -6.97 -5.57 19.71
C GLN A 343 -8.19 -5.26 20.59
N TYR A 344 -9.28 -6.03 20.50
CA TYR A 344 -10.55 -5.78 21.19
C TYR A 344 -10.77 -6.67 22.41
N GLU A 345 -10.04 -7.77 22.50
CA GLU A 345 -10.18 -8.73 23.60
C GLU A 345 -9.43 -8.28 24.85
N GLY A 346 -8.39 -7.46 24.68
CA GLY A 346 -7.61 -6.85 25.76
C GLY A 346 -6.89 -7.86 26.67
N THR A 347 -5.78 -7.42 27.23
CA THR A 347 -5.39 -7.84 28.58
C THR A 347 -5.57 -6.60 29.44
N LYS A 348 -6.64 -6.58 30.25
CA LYS A 348 -6.77 -5.59 31.33
C LYS A 348 -5.76 -5.97 32.40
N ASP A 349 -4.54 -5.45 32.28
CA ASP A 349 -3.65 -5.31 33.42
C ASP A 349 -3.86 -3.94 34.07
#